data_AF-X1GH30-F1
#
_entry.id   AF-X1GH30-F1
#
_cell.length_a   1.000
_cell.length_b   1.000
_cell.length_c   1.000
_cell.angle_alpha   90.00
_cell.angle_beta   90.00
_cell.angle_gamma   90.00
#
_symmetry.space_group_name_H-M   'P 1'
#
loop_
_entity.id
_entity.type
_entity.pdbx_description
1 polymer ?
#
loop_
_entity_poly.entity_id
_entity_poly.type
_entity_poly.pdbx_seq_one_letter_code
_entity_poly.pdbx_strand_id
1 'polypeptide(L)'
;SGDAVGADPAPRADEVPSFAEPTEEAKEQVKRRDGNRCLACGSTRGLQADHILSAYRGGTNDIDQMQTLCKVCNKRKGTRTVFFTSQRTPLRRAPEALEHFDVPTGDEAGDRGHWDRFLRRTLNFTFQCAAVSDVKIGGKGDGYYNWTIDLMTGNSPAW
;
A
#
# COMPACT_ATOMS: atom_id res chain seq x y z
N SER A 1 -7.30 0.33 -30.71
CA SER A 1 -8.65 0.46 -30.10
C SER A 1 -8.48 0.17 -28.62
N GLY A 2 -8.33 1.22 -27.81
CA GLY A 2 -8.01 1.10 -26.38
C GLY A 2 -9.16 1.63 -25.55
N ASP A 3 -9.83 0.76 -24.81
CA ASP A 3 -10.84 1.15 -23.86
C ASP A 3 -10.18 1.92 -22.70
N ALA A 4 -10.64 3.16 -22.54
CA ALA A 4 -10.38 3.96 -21.36
C ALA A 4 -10.90 3.21 -20.14
N VAL A 5 -10.11 3.14 -19.06
CA VAL A 5 -10.67 2.75 -17.75
C VAL A 5 -11.59 3.90 -17.36
N GLY A 6 -12.88 3.76 -17.66
CA GLY A 6 -13.90 4.65 -17.18
C GLY A 6 -13.91 4.64 -15.66
N ALA A 7 -14.22 5.77 -15.04
CA ALA A 7 -14.52 5.80 -13.62
C ALA A 7 -15.60 4.74 -13.33
N ASP A 8 -15.37 3.90 -12.31
CA ASP A 8 -16.36 2.89 -11.91
C ASP A 8 -17.71 3.57 -11.67
N PRO A 9 -18.81 3.03 -12.24
CA PRO A 9 -20.13 3.59 -12.03
C PRO A 9 -20.45 3.61 -10.54
N ALA A 10 -21.07 4.69 -10.08
CA ALA A 10 -21.58 4.75 -8.71
C ALA A 10 -22.60 3.62 -8.51
N PRO A 11 -22.56 2.89 -7.37
CA PRO A 11 -23.52 1.84 -7.09
C PRO A 11 -24.94 2.40 -7.12
N ARG A 12 -25.90 1.61 -7.63
CA ARG A 12 -27.30 2.01 -7.67
C ARG A 12 -27.85 2.05 -6.24
N ALA A 13 -28.79 2.95 -5.98
CA ALA A 13 -29.31 3.23 -4.64
C ALA A 13 -30.01 2.02 -3.97
N ASP A 14 -30.36 1.00 -4.75
CA ASP A 14 -31.02 -0.26 -4.39
C ASP A 14 -30.04 -1.42 -4.14
N GLU A 15 -28.78 -1.32 -4.57
CA GLU A 15 -27.70 -2.23 -4.17
C GLU A 15 -27.09 -1.71 -2.87
N VAL A 16 -27.76 -1.95 -1.74
CA VAL A 16 -27.14 -1.71 -0.43
C VAL A 16 -25.92 -2.62 -0.34
N PRO A 17 -24.67 -2.10 -0.37
CA PRO A 17 -23.51 -2.95 -0.20
C PRO A 17 -23.65 -3.63 1.15
N SER A 18 -23.32 -4.92 1.21
CA SER A 18 -23.29 -5.63 2.48
C SER A 18 -22.36 -4.88 3.44
N PHE A 19 -22.95 -4.11 4.36
CA PHE A 19 -22.25 -3.46 5.47
C PHE A 19 -21.79 -4.47 6.52
N ALA A 20 -21.93 -5.77 6.27
CA ALA A 20 -21.48 -6.80 7.18
C ALA A 20 -19.99 -6.60 7.43
N GLU A 21 -19.62 -6.46 8.70
CA GLU A 21 -18.22 -6.43 9.07
C GLU A 21 -17.58 -7.80 8.79
N PRO A 22 -16.35 -7.87 8.25
CA PRO A 22 -15.63 -9.15 8.16
C PRO A 22 -15.55 -9.83 9.53
N THR A 23 -15.68 -11.15 9.58
CA THR A 23 -15.50 -11.90 10.82
C THR A 23 -14.07 -11.76 11.33
N GLU A 24 -13.87 -11.90 12.64
CA GLU A 24 -12.51 -11.88 13.21
C GLU A 24 -11.62 -12.97 12.61
N GLU A 25 -12.17 -14.15 12.34
CA GLU A 25 -11.47 -15.23 11.64
C GLU A 25 -10.99 -14.81 10.24
N ALA A 26 -11.84 -14.14 9.46
CA ALA A 26 -11.47 -13.61 8.15
C ALA A 26 -10.37 -12.54 8.26
N LYS A 27 -10.49 -11.61 9.22
CA LYS A 27 -9.46 -10.59 9.46
C LYS A 27 -8.12 -11.20 9.85
N GLU A 28 -8.12 -12.25 10.67
CA GLU A 28 -6.91 -12.99 11.02
C GLU A 28 -6.34 -13.77 9.84
N GLN A 29 -7.18 -14.39 9.00
CA GLN A 29 -6.76 -15.08 7.80
C GLN A 29 -6.05 -14.12 6.82
N VAL A 30 -6.60 -12.93 6.60
CA VAL A 30 -5.96 -11.87 5.79
C VAL A 30 -4.58 -11.52 6.36
N LYS A 31 -4.49 -11.28 7.67
CA LYS A 31 -3.22 -10.97 8.34
C LYS A 31 -2.19 -12.08 8.21
N ARG A 32 -2.60 -13.35 8.38
CA ARG A 32 -1.72 -14.52 8.22
C ARG A 32 -1.24 -14.67 6.79
N ARG A 33 -2.13 -14.55 5.79
CA ARG A 33 -1.78 -14.60 4.36
C ARG A 33 -0.71 -13.56 4.03
N ASP A 34 -0.85 -12.35 4.57
CA ASP A 34 0.05 -11.23 4.32
C ASP A 34 1.29 -11.23 5.24
N GLY A 35 1.58 -12.36 5.89
CA GLY A 35 2.78 -12.55 6.71
C GLY A 35 2.81 -11.71 8.00
N ASN A 36 1.64 -11.33 8.52
CA ASN A 36 1.46 -10.42 9.66
C ASN A 36 2.27 -9.12 9.50
N ARG A 37 2.22 -8.54 8.29
CA ARG A 37 2.91 -7.31 7.93
C ARG A 37 2.00 -6.43 7.09
N CYS A 38 2.17 -5.12 7.22
CA CYS A 38 1.53 -4.16 6.35
C CYS A 38 2.09 -4.31 4.93
N LEU A 39 1.24 -4.62 3.95
CA LEU A 39 1.68 -4.78 2.55
C LEU A 39 2.25 -3.49 1.94
N ALA A 40 1.81 -2.32 2.43
CA ALA A 40 2.31 -1.03 1.94
C ALA A 40 3.68 -0.63 2.49
N CYS A 41 4.03 -0.97 3.74
CA CYS A 41 5.26 -0.45 4.38
C CYS A 41 6.07 -1.46 5.20
N GLY A 42 5.61 -2.70 5.35
CA GLY A 42 6.32 -3.74 6.12
C GLY A 42 6.18 -3.68 7.64
N SER A 43 5.51 -2.67 8.21
CA SER A 43 5.24 -2.60 9.66
C SER A 43 4.54 -3.86 10.16
N THR A 44 4.93 -4.35 11.34
CA THR A 44 4.26 -5.45 12.06
C THR A 44 3.32 -4.96 13.17
N ARG A 45 3.24 -3.64 13.38
CA ARG A 45 2.48 -3.03 14.47
C ARG A 45 1.19 -2.37 13.97
N GLY A 46 0.14 -2.48 14.79
CA GLY A 46 -1.16 -1.83 14.53
C GLY A 46 -1.82 -2.30 13.25
N LEU A 47 -1.81 -3.61 12.99
CA LEU A 47 -2.34 -4.21 11.76
C LEU A 47 -3.86 -4.30 11.75
N GLN A 48 -4.44 -4.01 10.59
CA GLN A 48 -5.86 -4.06 10.29
C GLN A 48 -6.05 -4.80 8.96
N ALA A 49 -7.11 -5.59 8.85
CA ALA A 49 -7.57 -6.08 7.56
C ALA A 49 -8.42 -4.95 6.93
N ASP A 50 -8.04 -4.51 5.73
CA ASP A 50 -8.63 -3.41 5.00
C ASP A 50 -9.08 -3.90 3.62
N HIS A 51 -10.18 -3.37 3.10
CA HIS A 51 -10.66 -3.71 1.77
C HIS A 51 -9.88 -2.98 0.69
N ILE A 52 -9.52 -3.67 -0.40
CA ILE A 52 -8.87 -3.07 -1.57
C ILE A 52 -9.77 -1.97 -2.16
N LEU A 53 -10.99 -2.32 -2.53
CA LEU A 53 -12.08 -1.38 -2.77
C LEU A 53 -12.79 -1.16 -1.44
N SER A 54 -12.88 0.07 -0.92
CA SER A 54 -13.52 0.30 0.38
C SER A 54 -14.96 -0.24 0.42
N ALA A 55 -15.43 -0.76 1.56
CA ALA A 55 -16.82 -1.21 1.72
C ALA A 55 -17.87 -0.16 1.30
N TYR A 56 -17.63 1.12 1.59
CA TYR A 56 -18.47 2.24 1.15
C TYR A 56 -18.65 2.31 -0.38
N ARG A 57 -17.69 1.78 -1.14
CA ARG A 57 -17.70 1.73 -2.61
C ARG A 57 -18.03 0.34 -3.16
N GLY A 58 -18.56 -0.57 -2.33
CA GLY A 58 -18.95 -1.91 -2.77
C GLY A 58 -17.89 -3.00 -2.62
N GLY A 59 -16.83 -2.78 -1.83
CA GLY A 59 -15.87 -3.84 -1.51
C GLY A 59 -16.50 -5.02 -0.78
N THR A 60 -16.15 -6.25 -1.17
CA THR A 60 -16.64 -7.47 -0.53
C THR A 60 -15.72 -7.92 0.60
N ASN A 61 -16.23 -8.72 1.53
CA ASN A 61 -15.42 -9.33 2.59
C ASN A 61 -14.66 -10.58 2.13
N ASP A 62 -14.58 -10.81 0.81
CA ASP A 62 -13.82 -11.93 0.28
C ASP A 62 -12.33 -11.68 0.57
N ILE A 63 -11.64 -12.73 0.98
CA ILE A 63 -10.25 -12.62 1.46
C ILE A 63 -9.35 -11.98 0.39
N ASP A 64 -9.57 -12.27 -0.89
CA ASP A 64 -8.84 -11.70 -2.04
C ASP A 64 -9.11 -10.21 -2.27
N GLN A 65 -10.28 -9.70 -1.85
CA GLN A 65 -10.63 -8.28 -1.86
C GLN A 65 -10.14 -7.53 -0.62
N MET A 66 -9.43 -8.20 0.28
CA MET A 66 -8.86 -7.62 1.50
C MET A 66 -7.34 -7.67 1.52
N GLN A 67 -6.73 -6.82 2.33
CA GLN A 67 -5.29 -6.66 2.49
C GLN A 67 -4.92 -6.19 3.90
N THR A 68 -3.72 -6.53 4.35
CA THR A 68 -3.22 -6.14 5.67
C THR A 68 -2.50 -4.79 5.60
N LEU A 69 -3.00 -3.81 6.34
CA LEU A 69 -2.40 -2.50 6.48
C LEU A 69 -2.16 -2.14 7.94
N CYS A 70 -1.11 -1.36 8.23
CA CYS A 70 -0.98 -0.73 9.54
C CYS A 70 -1.92 0.48 9.64
N LYS A 71 -2.25 0.93 10.86
CA LYS A 71 -3.12 2.10 11.11
C LYS A 71 -2.74 3.33 10.27
N VAL A 72 -1.44 3.62 10.11
CA VAL A 72 -0.95 4.78 9.34
C VAL A 72 -1.28 4.63 7.85
N CYS A 73 -0.93 3.49 7.25
CA CYS A 73 -1.21 3.23 5.84
C CYS A 73 -2.71 3.13 5.58
N ASN A 74 -3.47 2.45 6.46
CA ASN A 74 -4.92 2.34 6.33
C ASN A 74 -5.59 3.73 6.33
N LYS A 75 -5.24 4.57 7.31
CA LYS A 75 -5.72 5.97 7.36
C LYS A 75 -5.36 6.75 6.10
N ARG A 76 -4.16 6.59 5.56
CA ARG A 76 -3.74 7.29 4.34
C ARG A 76 -4.48 6.78 3.09
N LYS A 77 -4.74 5.49 2.97
CA LYS A 77 -5.50 4.94 1.84
C LYS A 77 -6.91 5.52 1.81
N GLY A 78 -7.57 5.56 2.97
CA GLY A 78 -8.95 6.02 3.06
C GLY A 78 -9.85 5.21 2.14
N THR A 79 -10.65 5.90 1.32
CA THR A 79 -11.59 5.29 0.36
C THR A 79 -11.01 5.05 -1.03
N ARG A 80 -9.70 5.29 -1.23
CA ARG A 80 -9.02 5.02 -2.50
C ARG A 80 -8.89 3.51 -2.71
N THR A 81 -9.04 3.09 -3.96
CA THR A 81 -8.75 1.71 -4.37
C THR A 81 -7.25 1.58 -4.64
N VAL A 82 -6.56 0.75 -3.86
CA VAL A 82 -5.11 0.52 -4.00
C VAL A 82 -4.81 -0.97 -3.79
N PHE A 83 -4.05 -1.57 -4.70
CA PHE A 83 -3.82 -3.01 -4.77
C PHE A 83 -2.43 -3.37 -4.20
N PHE A 84 -2.23 -3.28 -2.89
CA PHE A 84 -0.94 -3.68 -2.28
C PHE A 84 -0.70 -5.20 -2.31
N THR A 85 -1.69 -5.98 -2.75
CA THR A 85 -1.56 -7.41 -3.07
C THR A 85 -0.96 -7.66 -4.47
N SER A 86 -0.94 -6.64 -5.34
CA SER A 86 -0.30 -6.70 -6.66
C SER A 86 1.10 -6.10 -6.60
N GLN A 87 2.01 -6.64 -7.40
CA GLN A 87 3.37 -6.12 -7.56
C GLN A 87 3.51 -5.19 -8.78
N ARG A 88 2.46 -5.06 -9.59
CA ARG A 88 2.47 -4.25 -10.82
C ARG A 88 1.53 -3.06 -10.67
N THR A 89 2.06 -1.87 -10.97
CA THR A 89 1.28 -0.63 -10.94
C THR A 89 0.09 -0.67 -11.92
N PRO A 90 -1.09 -0.19 -11.52
CA PRO A 90 -2.22 0.01 -12.42
C PRO A 90 -2.09 1.31 -13.24
N LEU A 91 -1.12 2.17 -12.93
CA LEU A 91 -0.96 3.46 -13.58
C LEU A 91 -0.52 3.29 -15.04
N ARG A 92 -1.08 4.12 -15.92
CA ARG A 92 -0.74 4.15 -17.36
C ARG A 92 0.26 5.25 -17.72
N ARG A 93 0.54 6.17 -16.79
CA ARG A 93 1.45 7.31 -16.95
C ARG A 93 2.17 7.59 -15.63
N ALA A 94 3.29 8.29 -15.70
CA ALA A 94 4.03 8.71 -14.53
C ALA A 94 3.15 9.55 -13.59
N PRO A 95 3.23 9.35 -12.27
CA PRO A 95 2.60 10.23 -11.30
C PRO A 95 3.27 11.61 -11.33
N GLU A 96 2.50 12.67 -11.08
CA GLU A 96 3.01 14.05 -11.09
C GLU A 96 3.97 14.33 -9.92
N ALA A 97 3.78 13.62 -8.81
CA ALA A 97 4.61 13.72 -7.61
C ALA A 97 4.53 12.42 -6.80
N LEU A 98 5.52 12.23 -5.94
CA LEU A 98 5.49 11.19 -4.92
C LEU A 98 4.39 11.48 -3.88
N GLU A 99 3.76 10.43 -3.37
CA GLU A 99 2.83 10.53 -2.24
C GLU A 99 3.57 11.09 -1.02
N HIS A 100 3.14 12.25 -0.53
CA HIS A 100 3.80 12.94 0.56
C HIS A 100 3.57 12.23 1.89
N PHE A 101 4.60 11.73 2.58
CA PHE A 101 4.50 11.30 3.99
C PHE A 101 5.42 12.15 4.86
N ASP A 102 5.12 12.21 6.16
CA ASP A 102 6.03 12.81 7.12
C ASP A 102 7.33 12.00 7.15
N VAL A 103 8.44 12.69 6.97
CA VAL A 103 9.79 12.10 7.03
C VAL A 103 10.12 11.72 8.47
N PRO A 104 10.91 10.65 8.71
CA PRO A 104 11.43 10.36 10.04
C PRO A 104 12.19 11.55 10.62
N THR A 105 11.90 11.92 11.87
CA THR A 105 12.54 13.05 12.57
C THR A 105 12.99 12.63 13.98
N GLY A 106 13.83 13.46 14.63
CA GLY A 106 14.32 13.19 15.98
C GLY A 106 15.03 11.84 16.08
N ASP A 107 14.68 11.06 17.11
CA ASP A 107 15.25 9.72 17.33
C ASP A 107 14.98 8.76 16.16
N GLU A 108 13.84 8.90 15.49
CA GLU A 108 13.48 8.06 14.33
C GLU A 108 14.41 8.31 13.14
N ALA A 109 14.97 9.52 13.00
CA ALA A 109 15.88 9.84 11.90
C ALA A 109 17.18 9.03 11.96
N GLY A 110 17.57 8.55 13.15
CA GLY A 110 18.72 7.65 13.34
C GLY A 110 18.43 6.18 13.06
N ASP A 111 17.16 5.79 12.90
CA ASP A 111 16.73 4.40 12.76
C ASP A 111 16.45 4.05 11.29
N ARG A 112 17.26 3.15 10.74
CA ARG A 112 17.12 2.67 9.35
C ARG A 112 15.76 2.03 9.07
N GLY A 113 15.15 1.39 10.07
CA GLY A 113 13.83 0.79 9.91
C GLY A 113 12.74 1.83 9.70
N HIS A 114 12.84 3.03 10.28
CA HIS A 114 11.90 4.12 10.00
C HIS A 114 12.04 4.63 8.57
N TRP A 115 13.27 4.78 8.07
CA TRP A 115 13.53 5.16 6.69
C TRP A 115 13.08 4.10 5.69
N ASP A 116 13.33 2.80 5.92
CA ASP A 116 12.82 1.71 5.06
C ASP A 116 11.30 1.76 4.97
N ARG A 117 10.61 1.86 6.12
CA ARG A 117 9.15 1.97 6.16
C ARG A 117 8.64 3.21 5.44
N PHE A 118 9.31 4.35 5.60
CA PHE A 118 8.97 5.60 4.92
C PHE A 118 9.08 5.44 3.40
N LEU A 119 10.21 4.95 2.91
CA LEU A 119 10.47 4.77 1.47
C LEU A 119 9.48 3.78 0.83
N ARG A 120 9.29 2.62 1.46
CA ARG A 120 8.29 1.63 1.01
C ARG A 120 6.90 2.24 0.96
N ARG A 121 6.51 2.99 2.00
CA ARG A 121 5.20 3.62 2.07
C ARG A 121 5.01 4.65 0.96
N THR A 122 5.94 5.59 0.82
CA THR A 122 5.89 6.63 -0.20
C THR A 122 5.75 6.04 -1.60
N LEU A 123 6.62 5.09 -1.95
CA LEU A 123 6.65 4.52 -3.30
C LEU A 123 5.47 3.59 -3.57
N ASN A 124 5.11 2.69 -2.64
CA ASN A 124 3.98 1.79 -2.86
C ASN A 124 2.65 2.55 -3.02
N PHE A 125 2.46 3.66 -2.29
CA PHE A 125 1.29 4.52 -2.49
C PHE A 125 1.34 5.25 -3.83
N THR A 126 2.51 5.79 -4.19
CA THR A 126 2.72 6.49 -5.47
C THR A 126 2.40 5.58 -6.65
N PHE A 127 2.90 4.35 -6.64
CA PHE A 127 2.68 3.36 -7.69
C PHE A 127 1.35 2.61 -7.56
N GLN A 128 0.62 2.79 -6.46
CA GLN A 128 -0.65 2.11 -6.15
C GLN A 128 -0.58 0.56 -6.14
N CYS A 129 0.58 0.02 -5.76
CA CYS A 129 0.84 -1.42 -5.66
C CYS A 129 1.99 -1.70 -4.68
N ALA A 130 2.32 -2.96 -4.42
CA ALA A 130 3.56 -3.35 -3.74
C ALA A 130 4.76 -3.23 -4.71
N ALA A 131 5.13 -2.00 -5.05
CA ALA A 131 6.16 -1.68 -6.03
C ALA A 131 7.59 -1.92 -5.53
N VAL A 132 7.86 -1.78 -4.24
CA VAL A 132 9.22 -1.86 -3.68
C VAL A 132 9.57 -3.29 -3.29
N SER A 133 10.60 -3.85 -3.92
CA SER A 133 11.14 -5.17 -3.59
C SER A 133 12.12 -5.08 -2.42
N ASP A 134 13.08 -4.16 -2.51
CA ASP A 134 14.15 -4.00 -1.52
C ASP A 134 14.51 -2.53 -1.30
N VAL A 135 14.98 -2.22 -0.10
CA VAL A 135 15.51 -0.90 0.27
C VAL A 135 16.84 -1.11 0.97
N LYS A 136 17.92 -0.67 0.34
CA LYS A 136 19.26 -0.72 0.91
C LYS A 136 19.67 0.68 1.33
N ILE A 137 19.78 0.88 2.64
CA ILE A 137 20.14 2.17 3.23
C ILE A 137 21.62 2.13 3.59
N GLY A 138 22.39 3.09 3.09
CA GLY A 138 23.81 3.27 3.38
C GLY A 138 24.15 3.32 4.87
N GLY A 139 25.32 2.82 5.26
CA GLY A 139 25.82 2.84 6.64
C GLY A 139 26.81 3.98 6.87
N LYS A 140 27.22 4.22 8.13
CA LYS A 140 28.32 5.17 8.41
C LYS A 140 29.59 4.76 7.63
N GLY A 141 30.33 5.74 7.11
CA GLY A 141 31.52 5.55 6.28
C GLY A 141 31.24 5.80 4.80
N ASP A 142 32.06 5.21 3.92
CA ASP A 142 32.07 5.49 2.47
C ASP A 142 30.75 5.20 1.74
N GLY A 143 29.85 4.43 2.38
CA GLY A 143 28.51 4.11 1.87
C GLY A 143 27.39 5.01 2.36
N TYR A 144 27.67 6.08 3.13
CA TYR A 144 26.64 6.85 3.85
C TYR A 144 25.55 7.43 2.94
N TYR A 145 25.93 7.91 1.74
CA TYR A 145 25.01 8.48 0.75
C TYR A 145 24.53 7.48 -0.31
N ASN A 146 24.95 6.21 -0.23
CA ASN A 146 24.62 5.20 -1.23
C ASN A 146 23.36 4.44 -0.80
N TRP A 147 22.21 4.99 -1.13
CA TRP A 147 20.91 4.36 -0.88
C TRP A 147 20.35 3.86 -2.21
N THR A 148 19.85 2.63 -2.23
CA THR A 148 19.22 2.06 -3.42
C THR A 148 17.84 1.52 -3.08
N ILE A 149 16.92 1.67 -4.00
CA ILE A 149 15.58 1.11 -3.91
C ILE A 149 15.38 0.26 -5.16
N ASP A 150 15.09 -1.01 -4.95
CA ASP A 150 14.79 -1.94 -6.03
C ASP A 150 13.27 -2.02 -6.20
N LEU A 151 12.81 -1.89 -7.44
CA LEU A 151 11.39 -1.99 -7.78
C LEU A 151 11.06 -3.38 -8.34
N MET A 152 9.85 -3.85 -8.05
CA MET A 152 9.27 -5.04 -8.67
C MET A 152 9.07 -4.81 -10.17
N THR A 153 9.17 -5.89 -10.96
CA THR A 153 8.96 -5.85 -12.40
C THR A 153 7.60 -5.25 -12.75
N GLY A 154 7.59 -4.34 -13.73
CA GLY A 154 6.38 -3.64 -14.18
C GLY A 154 6.17 -2.28 -13.53
N ASN A 155 7.09 -1.82 -12.68
CA ASN A 155 7.14 -0.47 -12.14
C ASN A 155 8.38 0.25 -12.69
N SER A 156 8.18 1.34 -13.43
CA SER A 156 9.27 2.04 -14.10
C SER A 156 10.12 2.84 -13.10
N PRO A 157 11.44 2.63 -13.02
CA PRO A 157 12.34 3.47 -12.22
C PRO A 157 12.50 4.90 -12.76
N ALA A 158 12.02 5.18 -13.98
CA ALA A 158 12.01 6.52 -14.55
C ALA A 158 10.83 7.39 -14.07
N TRP A 159 9.93 6.83 -13.26
CA TRP A 159 8.80 7.53 -12.63
C TRP A 159 9.16 8.02 -11.22
#